data_AF-A0A8B7Z1I0-F1
#
_entry.id   AF-A0A8B7Z1I0-F1
#
_cell.length_a   1.000
_cell.length_b   1.000
_cell.length_c   1.000
_cell.angle_alpha   90.00
_cell.angle_beta   90.00
_cell.angle_gamma   90.00
#
_symmetry.space_group_name_H-M   'P 1'
#
loop_
_entity.id
_entity.type
_entity.pdbx_description
1 polymer ?
#
loop_
_entity_poly.entity_id
_entity_poly.type
_entity_poly.pdbx_seq_one_letter_code
_entity_poly.pdbx_strand_id
1 'polypeptide(L)'
;MLGNKEVIENLKTVGFDMIIGDMVPLYHVILSQVLNVPCIHYSVLSMVPSQHDRFAFNPSYSAYMPERLSSLTDVMTFRERTTNALLYLITGYFYYHYMLTPMDDVLRKRNIRPDANFGQLLSEAAMWIFNSDFVFDFPRPFSPHVKFVGGVLTGPSKPLDEEWQSFVDGAGEHGIVIMTLGTLISDELTDQQAESIASSLALLSQKVAWSYSGKLPKTLVSAMARDRASPMTGLEEVAYWVEYAVRHGTDHLKPRAMQLSFVQYYLLDVIAIIVVMVTIMCFCVARACAVFRRNMFWSN
;
A
#
# COMPACT_ATOMS: atom_id res chain seq x y z
N MET A 1 -12.48 18.37 16.31
CA MET A 1 -12.48 17.72 17.64
C MET A 1 -11.66 18.49 18.68
N LEU A 2 -10.31 18.55 18.61
CA LEU A 2 -9.41 19.17 19.62
C LEU A 2 -9.71 20.64 20.03
N GLY A 3 -10.56 21.35 19.31
CA GLY A 3 -11.04 22.70 19.68
C GLY A 3 -12.21 22.71 20.67
N ASN A 4 -12.91 21.60 20.86
CA ASN A 4 -14.02 21.47 21.80
C ASN A 4 -13.50 20.80 23.09
N LYS A 5 -13.50 21.55 24.20
CA LYS A 5 -13.01 21.07 25.51
C LYS A 5 -13.93 20.00 26.12
N GLU A 6 -15.23 20.23 26.08
CA GLU A 6 -16.27 19.33 26.61
C GLU A 6 -16.13 17.92 26.02
N VAL A 7 -15.92 17.82 24.69
CA VAL A 7 -15.69 16.52 24.03
C VAL A 7 -14.41 15.83 24.54
N ILE A 8 -13.32 16.57 24.76
CA ILE A 8 -12.07 15.98 25.26
C ILE A 8 -12.17 15.60 26.74
N GLU A 9 -12.86 16.39 27.55
CA GLU A 9 -13.13 16.08 28.96
C GLU A 9 -14.02 14.83 29.07
N ASN A 10 -15.11 14.76 28.29
CA ASN A 10 -15.96 13.57 28.20
C ASN A 10 -15.16 12.33 27.79
N LEU A 11 -14.35 12.39 26.73
CA LEU A 11 -13.49 11.27 26.32
C LEU A 11 -12.49 10.83 27.41
N LYS A 12 -11.99 11.76 28.23
CA LYS A 12 -11.15 11.43 29.39
C LYS A 12 -11.94 10.78 30.52
N THR A 13 -13.17 11.22 30.80
CA THR A 13 -14.01 10.60 31.85
C THR A 13 -14.45 9.18 31.52
N VAL A 14 -14.54 8.81 30.24
CA VAL A 14 -14.85 7.43 29.82
C VAL A 14 -13.70 6.47 30.13
N GLY A 15 -12.44 6.95 30.14
CA GLY A 15 -11.29 6.15 30.57
C GLY A 15 -10.91 5.02 29.62
N PHE A 16 -10.77 5.29 28.32
CA PHE A 16 -10.30 4.31 27.34
C PHE A 16 -8.88 3.80 27.64
N ASP A 17 -8.62 2.50 27.46
CA ASP A 17 -7.29 1.91 27.64
C ASP A 17 -6.36 2.08 26.42
N MET A 18 -6.90 2.28 25.21
CA MET A 18 -6.16 2.27 23.95
C MET A 18 -6.95 2.96 22.82
N ILE A 19 -6.25 3.45 21.80
CA ILE A 19 -6.85 3.89 20.53
C ILE A 19 -6.35 3.03 19.37
N ILE A 20 -7.27 2.52 18.56
CA ILE A 20 -6.97 1.95 17.24
C ILE A 20 -7.43 2.97 16.19
N GLY A 21 -6.58 3.31 15.22
CA GLY A 21 -6.92 4.34 14.24
C GLY A 21 -6.32 4.14 12.86
N ASP A 22 -7.03 4.68 11.86
CA ASP A 22 -6.70 4.51 10.44
C ASP A 22 -5.43 5.28 10.04
N MET A 23 -4.55 4.61 9.30
CA MET A 23 -3.27 5.16 8.83
C MET A 23 -3.37 6.24 7.75
N VAL A 24 -4.53 6.47 7.14
CA VAL A 24 -4.74 7.54 6.15
C VAL A 24 -4.90 8.92 6.81
N PRO A 25 -5.83 9.14 7.77
CA PRO A 25 -5.99 10.43 8.42
C PRO A 25 -4.96 10.73 9.53
N LEU A 26 -4.34 9.71 10.15
CA LEU A 26 -3.31 9.80 11.22
C LEU A 26 -3.69 10.59 12.50
N TYR A 27 -4.86 11.22 12.58
CA TYR A 27 -5.24 12.07 13.73
C TYR A 27 -5.33 11.32 15.07
N HIS A 28 -5.47 10.00 15.06
CA HIS A 28 -5.49 9.15 16.26
C HIS A 28 -4.19 9.22 17.05
N VAL A 29 -3.06 9.52 16.39
CA VAL A 29 -1.75 9.70 17.03
C VAL A 29 -1.74 10.95 17.91
N ILE A 30 -2.33 12.06 17.46
CA ILE A 30 -2.46 13.25 18.30
C ILE A 30 -3.46 13.00 19.44
N LEU A 31 -4.54 12.28 19.16
CA LEU A 31 -5.53 11.94 20.18
C LEU A 31 -4.96 11.04 21.29
N SER A 32 -4.09 10.09 20.95
CA SER A 32 -3.45 9.20 21.92
C SER A 32 -2.57 9.95 22.91
N GLN A 33 -1.87 11.00 22.46
CA GLN A 33 -1.12 11.90 23.35
C GLN A 33 -2.04 12.76 24.23
N VAL A 34 -3.20 13.20 23.71
CA VAL A 34 -4.15 14.04 24.47
C VAL A 34 -4.88 13.26 25.57
N LEU A 35 -5.21 11.99 25.29
CA LEU A 35 -5.83 11.07 26.25
C LEU A 35 -4.79 10.32 27.11
N ASN A 36 -3.51 10.34 26.73
CA ASN A 36 -2.39 9.64 27.38
C ASN A 36 -2.59 8.11 27.42
N VAL A 37 -2.84 7.52 26.25
CA VAL A 37 -3.11 6.08 26.05
C VAL A 37 -2.27 5.52 24.90
N PRO A 38 -1.93 4.23 24.91
CA PRO A 38 -1.29 3.57 23.75
C PRO A 38 -2.12 3.70 22.47
N CYS A 39 -1.45 3.74 21.32
CA CYS A 39 -2.09 3.65 20.01
C CYS A 39 -1.67 2.41 19.22
N ILE A 40 -2.59 1.91 18.41
CA ILE A 40 -2.37 0.95 17.34
C ILE A 40 -2.68 1.62 16.01
N HIS A 41 -1.77 1.46 15.05
CA HIS A 41 -2.02 1.83 13.66
C HIS A 41 -2.74 0.69 12.96
N TYR A 42 -3.85 1.02 12.29
CA TYR A 42 -4.58 0.10 11.44
C TYR A 42 -4.62 0.65 10.01
N SER A 43 -4.20 -0.13 9.03
CA SER A 43 -4.23 0.24 7.62
C SER A 43 -5.13 -0.73 6.87
N VAL A 44 -6.18 -0.20 6.22
CA VAL A 44 -7.03 -0.98 5.30
C VAL A 44 -6.31 -1.39 4.00
N LEU A 45 -5.09 -0.87 3.76
CA LEU A 45 -4.25 -1.10 2.59
C LEU A 45 -2.93 -1.80 2.99
N SER A 46 -2.26 -2.48 2.04
CA SER A 46 -0.93 -3.06 2.23
C SER A 46 0.13 -2.02 2.62
N MET A 47 1.25 -2.45 3.21
CA MET A 47 2.32 -1.56 3.63
C MET A 47 2.96 -0.79 2.46
N VAL A 48 3.50 0.40 2.74
CA VAL A 48 4.15 1.27 1.75
C VAL A 48 5.62 1.49 2.15
N PRO A 49 6.60 1.15 1.30
CA PRO A 49 8.01 1.23 1.68
C PRO A 49 8.43 2.64 2.11
N SER A 50 8.14 3.66 1.29
CA SER A 50 8.47 5.06 1.58
C SER A 50 7.78 5.68 2.81
N GLN A 51 6.62 5.18 3.20
CA GLN A 51 5.75 5.83 4.20
C GLN A 51 5.73 5.12 5.55
N HIS A 52 5.91 3.79 5.59
CA HIS A 52 5.66 2.98 6.79
C HIS A 52 6.93 2.30 7.33
N ASP A 53 7.75 1.69 6.45
CA ASP A 53 8.85 0.81 6.89
C ASP A 53 9.79 1.52 7.89
N ARG A 54 10.18 2.76 7.60
CA ARG A 54 11.03 3.58 8.47
C ARG A 54 10.47 3.75 9.89
N PHE A 55 9.17 3.99 10.02
CA PHE A 55 8.54 4.27 11.32
C PHE A 55 8.16 3.00 12.09
N ALA A 56 7.87 1.92 11.37
CA ALA A 56 7.68 0.57 11.90
C ALA A 56 9.01 -0.19 12.16
N PHE A 57 10.16 0.47 12.01
CA PHE A 57 11.51 -0.09 12.14
C PHE A 57 11.81 -1.29 11.21
N ASN A 58 11.09 -1.41 10.10
CA ASN A 58 11.38 -2.41 9.06
C ASN A 58 12.47 -1.90 8.11
N PRO A 59 13.37 -2.76 7.61
CA PRO A 59 14.31 -2.39 6.56
C PRO A 59 13.58 -2.23 5.22
N SER A 60 13.84 -1.14 4.51
CA SER A 60 13.22 -0.85 3.22
C SER A 60 14.22 -0.97 2.07
N TYR A 61 13.89 -1.78 1.05
CA TYR A 61 14.83 -2.16 -0.02
C TYR A 61 14.32 -1.79 -1.41
N SER A 62 14.37 -0.51 -1.77
CA SER A 62 13.97 -0.01 -3.11
C SER A 62 14.78 -0.58 -4.29
N ALA A 63 15.78 -1.43 -4.01
CA ALA A 63 16.47 -2.26 -4.99
C ALA A 63 15.60 -3.37 -5.63
N TYR A 64 14.61 -3.89 -4.89
CA TYR A 64 13.67 -4.93 -5.35
C TYR A 64 12.25 -4.77 -4.78
N MET A 65 12.00 -3.82 -3.89
CA MET A 65 10.66 -3.50 -3.40
C MET A 65 10.12 -2.32 -4.19
N PRO A 66 9.16 -2.52 -5.12
CA PRO A 66 8.58 -1.43 -5.89
C PRO A 66 7.79 -0.48 -4.99
N GLU A 67 7.95 0.82 -5.20
CA GLU A 67 7.21 1.86 -4.51
C GLU A 67 5.75 1.86 -4.96
N ARG A 68 4.82 2.29 -4.10
CA ARG A 68 3.39 2.28 -4.46
C ARG A 68 3.14 3.18 -5.67
N LEU A 69 2.28 2.72 -6.58
CA LEU A 69 1.95 3.35 -7.88
C LEU A 69 3.09 3.39 -8.91
N SER A 70 4.22 2.73 -8.67
CA SER A 70 5.30 2.61 -9.68
C SER A 70 4.96 1.70 -10.87
N SER A 71 3.98 0.79 -10.70
CA SER A 71 3.67 -0.31 -11.63
C SER A 71 4.85 -1.25 -11.92
N LEU A 72 5.89 -1.23 -11.09
CA LEU A 72 7.05 -2.10 -11.18
C LEU A 72 6.82 -3.40 -10.40
N THR A 73 7.58 -4.44 -10.74
CA THR A 73 7.66 -5.70 -9.97
C THR A 73 8.94 -5.73 -9.15
N ASP A 74 9.19 -6.82 -8.43
CA ASP A 74 10.49 -7.08 -7.80
C ASP A 74 11.60 -7.33 -8.83
N VAL A 75 11.25 -7.83 -10.01
CA VAL A 75 12.18 -7.99 -11.14
C VAL A 75 12.33 -6.65 -11.88
N MET A 76 13.37 -5.90 -11.51
CA MET A 76 13.73 -4.62 -12.15
C MET A 76 15.06 -4.68 -12.90
N THR A 77 15.12 -4.05 -14.08
CA THR A 77 16.36 -3.62 -14.74
C THR A 77 17.05 -2.48 -13.97
N PHE A 78 18.28 -2.12 -14.36
CA PHE A 78 18.99 -0.98 -13.78
C PHE A 78 18.18 0.34 -13.86
N ARG A 79 17.51 0.59 -15.00
CA ARG A 79 16.72 1.81 -15.21
C ARG A 79 15.50 1.81 -14.30
N GLU A 80 14.76 0.71 -14.25
CA GLU A 80 13.56 0.59 -13.40
C GLU A 80 13.93 0.69 -11.92
N ARG A 81 15.01 0.03 -11.48
CA ARG A 81 15.52 0.13 -10.12
C ARG A 81 15.94 1.56 -9.76
N THR A 82 16.55 2.28 -10.70
CA THR A 82 16.89 3.71 -10.53
C THR A 82 15.62 4.55 -10.41
N THR A 83 14.63 4.36 -11.29
CA THR A 83 13.33 5.02 -11.21
C THR A 83 12.63 4.72 -9.89
N ASN A 84 12.66 3.48 -9.42
CA ASN A 84 12.06 3.05 -8.17
C ASN A 84 12.72 3.69 -6.94
N ALA A 85 14.05 3.72 -6.90
CA ALA A 85 14.80 4.40 -5.84
C ALA A 85 14.50 5.90 -5.80
N LEU A 86 14.35 6.56 -6.97
CA LEU A 86 13.92 7.95 -7.05
C LEU A 86 12.46 8.13 -6.58
N LEU A 87 11.54 7.25 -7.00
CA LEU A 87 10.14 7.27 -6.54
C LEU A 87 10.02 7.09 -5.03
N TYR A 88 10.78 6.17 -4.44
CA TYR A 88 10.85 5.97 -2.97
C TYR A 88 11.27 7.25 -2.24
N LEU A 89 12.34 7.92 -2.71
CA LEU A 89 12.81 9.18 -2.11
C LEU A 89 11.80 10.32 -2.28
N ILE A 90 11.20 10.43 -3.47
CA ILE A 90 10.20 11.45 -3.80
C ILE A 90 8.94 11.26 -2.95
N THR A 91 8.36 10.06 -2.96
CA THR A 91 7.14 9.73 -2.19
C THR A 91 7.36 9.86 -0.68
N GLY A 92 8.52 9.45 -0.16
CA GLY A 92 8.88 9.65 1.25
C GLY A 92 9.01 11.13 1.62
N TYR A 93 9.61 11.96 0.75
CA TYR A 93 9.67 13.41 0.93
C TYR A 93 8.27 14.04 0.91
N PHE A 94 7.42 13.68 -0.07
CA PHE A 94 6.05 14.18 -0.16
C PHE A 94 5.21 13.78 1.06
N TYR A 95 5.32 12.53 1.54
CA TYR A 95 4.64 12.07 2.74
C TYR A 95 5.09 12.86 3.98
N TYR A 96 6.41 13.00 4.19
CA TYR A 96 6.95 13.77 5.32
C TYR A 96 6.50 15.24 5.30
N HIS A 97 6.58 15.90 4.14
CA HIS A 97 6.27 17.32 4.02
C HIS A 97 4.78 17.64 4.05
N TYR A 98 3.95 16.86 3.36
CA TYR A 98 2.52 17.15 3.20
C TYR A 98 1.60 16.41 4.17
N MET A 99 2.04 15.30 4.78
CA MET A 99 1.24 14.58 5.80
C MET A 99 1.77 14.79 7.22
N LEU A 100 3.08 14.69 7.45
CA LEU A 100 3.62 14.70 8.82
C LEU A 100 3.89 16.12 9.33
N THR A 101 4.48 17.00 8.51
CA THR A 101 4.82 18.38 8.92
C THR A 101 3.59 19.21 9.35
N PRO A 102 2.39 19.10 8.72
CA PRO A 102 1.18 19.76 9.21
C PRO A 102 0.74 19.26 10.60
N MET A 103 1.06 18.01 10.95
CA MET A 103 0.77 17.47 12.29
C MET A 103 1.77 18.00 13.34
N ASP A 104 3.06 18.17 12.99
CA ASP A 104 4.04 18.87 13.85
C ASP A 104 3.59 20.30 14.20
N ASP A 105 2.95 20.97 13.24
CA ASP A 105 2.34 22.29 13.42
C ASP A 105 1.17 22.26 14.43
N VAL A 106 0.35 21.20 14.42
CA VAL A 106 -0.74 20.99 15.39
C VAL A 106 -0.19 20.69 16.79
N LEU A 107 0.80 19.81 16.90
CA LEU A 107 1.47 19.49 18.17
C LEU A 107 2.00 20.76 18.84
N ARG A 108 2.78 21.56 18.09
CA ARG A 108 3.34 22.84 18.55
C ARG A 108 2.26 23.86 18.94
N LYS A 109 1.24 24.08 18.08
CA LYS A 109 0.15 25.05 18.35
C LYS A 109 -0.72 24.67 19.55
N ARG A 110 -0.73 23.39 19.96
CA ARG A 110 -1.53 22.88 21.09
C ARG A 110 -0.70 22.49 22.32
N ASN A 111 0.63 22.64 22.25
CA ASN A 111 1.58 22.19 23.29
C ASN A 111 1.40 20.71 23.68
N ILE A 112 1.20 19.84 22.69
CA ILE A 112 1.08 18.39 22.86
C ILE A 112 2.45 17.77 22.54
N ARG A 113 3.03 17.01 23.48
CA ARG A 113 4.36 16.37 23.35
C ARG A 113 5.44 17.31 22.74
N PRO A 114 5.78 18.42 23.42
CA PRO A 114 6.78 19.38 22.92
C PRO A 114 8.21 18.80 22.82
N ASP A 115 8.43 17.61 23.38
CA ASP A 115 9.65 16.80 23.33
C ASP A 115 9.83 16.00 22.03
N ALA A 116 8.79 15.83 21.22
CA ALA A 116 8.78 14.92 20.08
C ALA A 116 8.24 15.58 18.78
N ASN A 117 8.64 15.03 17.64
CA ASN A 117 7.98 15.29 16.35
C ASN A 117 6.98 14.18 16.02
N PHE A 118 6.08 14.44 15.09
CA PHE A 118 5.00 13.54 14.73
C PHE A 118 5.51 12.20 14.13
N GLY A 119 6.62 12.21 13.41
CA GLY A 119 7.28 10.98 12.93
C GLY A 119 7.79 10.10 14.07
N GLN A 120 8.28 10.68 15.17
CA GLN A 120 8.61 9.94 16.38
C GLN A 120 7.35 9.36 17.04
N LEU A 121 6.27 10.13 17.15
CA LEU A 121 4.99 9.64 17.73
C LEU A 121 4.38 8.49 16.91
N LEU A 122 4.57 8.46 15.58
CA LEU A 122 4.20 7.31 14.75
C LEU A 122 4.99 6.05 15.15
N SER A 123 6.30 6.19 15.38
CA SER A 123 7.20 5.11 15.79
C SER A 123 7.00 4.62 17.23
N GLU A 124 6.39 5.43 18.11
CA GLU A 124 6.06 5.07 19.50
C GLU A 124 4.80 4.17 19.63
N ALA A 125 4.13 3.82 18.52
CA ALA A 125 2.92 3.01 18.55
C ALA A 125 3.14 1.55 19.01
N ALA A 126 2.17 1.01 19.74
CA ALA A 126 2.25 -0.32 20.34
C ALA A 126 2.14 -1.46 19.32
N MET A 127 1.43 -1.23 18.21
CA MET A 127 1.26 -2.21 17.12
C MET A 127 0.92 -1.52 15.80
N TRP A 128 1.31 -2.17 14.71
CA TRP A 128 0.97 -1.81 13.33
C TRP A 128 0.25 -3.00 12.69
N ILE A 129 -0.98 -2.80 12.23
CA ILE A 129 -1.84 -3.83 11.65
C ILE A 129 -2.18 -3.44 10.21
N PHE A 130 -1.81 -4.30 9.26
CA PHE A 130 -2.12 -4.14 7.83
C PHE A 130 -3.19 -5.16 7.42
N ASN A 131 -4.26 -4.70 6.77
CA ASN A 131 -5.32 -5.54 6.20
C ASN A 131 -4.86 -6.20 4.87
N SER A 132 -3.77 -6.95 4.95
CA SER A 132 -3.23 -7.78 3.87
C SER A 132 -2.59 -9.02 4.48
N ASP A 133 -2.34 -10.04 3.67
CA ASP A 133 -1.47 -11.15 4.06
C ASP A 133 0.00 -10.81 3.77
N PHE A 134 0.94 -11.38 4.52
CA PHE A 134 2.38 -11.19 4.29
C PHE A 134 2.82 -11.86 2.97
N VAL A 135 2.11 -12.88 2.50
CA VAL A 135 2.33 -13.55 1.20
C VAL A 135 2.12 -12.59 0.01
N PHE A 136 1.35 -11.52 0.19
CA PHE A 136 1.12 -10.48 -0.84
C PHE A 136 2.02 -9.24 -0.67
N ASP A 137 2.98 -9.24 0.26
CA ASP A 137 3.96 -8.17 0.45
C ASP A 137 5.37 -8.65 0.03
N PHE A 138 6.27 -7.71 -0.25
CA PHE A 138 7.63 -8.04 -0.68
C PHE A 138 8.46 -8.58 0.48
N PRO A 139 9.20 -9.68 0.27
CA PRO A 139 9.85 -10.43 1.34
C PRO A 139 10.95 -9.60 2.02
N ARG A 140 10.71 -9.21 3.28
CA ARG A 140 11.65 -8.52 4.17
C ARG A 140 11.41 -8.93 5.63
N PRO A 141 12.39 -8.74 6.54
CA PRO A 141 12.15 -8.81 7.97
C PRO A 141 11.11 -7.79 8.42
N PHE A 142 10.24 -8.18 9.35
CA PHE A 142 9.26 -7.28 9.97
C PHE A 142 9.47 -7.21 11.49
N SER A 143 9.30 -6.03 12.08
CA SER A 143 9.33 -5.84 13.53
C SER A 143 8.25 -6.67 14.23
N PRO A 144 8.47 -7.21 15.45
CA PRO A 144 7.48 -8.03 16.15
C PRO A 144 6.13 -7.34 16.41
N HIS A 145 6.07 -6.01 16.42
CA HIS A 145 4.84 -5.23 16.56
C HIS A 145 4.09 -5.00 15.23
N VAL A 146 4.62 -5.47 14.09
CA VAL A 146 3.94 -5.44 12.79
C VAL A 146 3.14 -6.74 12.61
N LYS A 147 1.90 -6.62 12.16
CA LYS A 147 0.97 -7.71 11.92
C LYS A 147 0.28 -7.54 10.57
N PHE A 148 0.22 -8.65 9.85
CA PHE A 148 -0.54 -8.82 8.63
C PHE A 148 -1.80 -9.61 9.00
N VAL A 149 -2.96 -9.00 8.82
CA VAL A 149 -4.26 -9.58 9.17
C VAL A 149 -5.16 -9.39 7.94
N GLY A 150 -5.01 -10.29 6.96
CA GLY A 150 -5.80 -10.22 5.74
C GLY A 150 -7.28 -10.49 6.00
N GLY A 151 -8.16 -9.68 5.39
CA GLY A 151 -9.59 -9.96 5.38
C GLY A 151 -10.32 -9.61 6.69
N VAL A 152 -9.94 -8.54 7.40
CA VAL A 152 -10.61 -8.12 8.66
C VAL A 152 -12.12 -7.90 8.48
N LEU A 153 -12.56 -7.51 7.28
CA LEU A 153 -13.97 -7.31 6.93
C LEU A 153 -14.67 -8.59 6.42
N THR A 154 -13.96 -9.72 6.28
CA THR A 154 -14.56 -10.98 5.88
C THR A 154 -15.05 -11.74 7.11
N GLY A 155 -16.25 -12.32 6.99
CA GLY A 155 -16.83 -13.21 7.99
C GLY A 155 -17.02 -14.62 7.42
N PRO A 156 -17.46 -15.58 8.26
CA PRO A 156 -17.92 -16.87 7.75
C PRO A 156 -19.02 -16.65 6.70
N SER A 157 -18.93 -17.37 5.58
CA SER A 157 -19.92 -17.30 4.52
C SER A 157 -21.29 -17.71 5.06
N LYS A 158 -22.28 -16.82 4.96
CA LYS A 158 -23.68 -17.18 5.15
C LYS A 158 -24.15 -18.05 3.97
N PRO A 159 -25.12 -18.95 4.17
CA PRO A 159 -25.84 -19.56 3.05
C PRO A 159 -26.42 -18.47 2.13
N LEU A 160 -26.49 -18.76 0.83
CA LEU A 160 -27.23 -17.93 -0.10
C LEU A 160 -28.73 -18.01 0.24
N ASP A 161 -29.47 -16.93 -0.02
CA ASP A 161 -30.93 -16.98 -0.04
C ASP A 161 -31.43 -17.70 -1.31
N GLU A 162 -32.73 -17.96 -1.39
CA GLU A 162 -33.31 -18.73 -2.50
C GLU A 162 -33.11 -18.07 -3.87
N GLU A 163 -33.00 -16.74 -3.95
CA GLU A 163 -32.77 -16.01 -5.19
C GLU A 163 -31.32 -16.19 -5.66
N TRP A 164 -30.35 -15.93 -4.79
CA TRP A 164 -28.93 -16.13 -5.11
C TRP A 164 -28.57 -17.60 -5.30
N GLN A 165 -29.18 -18.51 -4.53
CA GLN A 165 -29.01 -19.95 -4.72
C GLN A 165 -29.55 -20.39 -6.09
N SER A 166 -30.76 -19.94 -6.48
CA SER A 166 -31.31 -20.20 -7.82
C SER A 166 -30.49 -19.57 -8.94
N PHE A 167 -29.90 -18.38 -8.71
CA PHE A 167 -28.98 -17.73 -9.64
C PHE A 167 -27.72 -18.59 -9.86
N VAL A 168 -27.10 -19.07 -8.78
CA VAL A 168 -25.88 -19.88 -8.79
C VAL A 168 -26.13 -21.31 -9.31
N ASP A 169 -27.22 -21.96 -8.92
CA ASP A 169 -27.55 -23.32 -9.39
C ASP A 169 -27.95 -23.30 -10.87
N GLY A 170 -28.77 -22.31 -11.27
CA GLY A 170 -29.12 -22.05 -12.66
C GLY A 170 -27.97 -21.53 -13.52
N ALA A 171 -26.73 -21.54 -13.01
CA ALA A 171 -25.52 -21.23 -13.75
C ALA A 171 -24.81 -22.44 -14.37
N GLY A 172 -25.11 -23.65 -13.91
CA GLY A 172 -24.61 -24.91 -14.48
C GLY A 172 -23.08 -25.03 -14.56
N GLU A 173 -22.60 -25.85 -15.50
CA GLU A 173 -21.16 -26.04 -15.79
C GLU A 173 -20.46 -24.74 -16.18
N HIS A 174 -21.24 -23.80 -16.71
CA HIS A 174 -20.73 -22.55 -17.20
C HIS A 174 -20.40 -21.59 -16.04
N GLY A 175 -21.20 -21.38 -14.95
CA GLY A 175 -20.89 -20.79 -13.58
C GLY A 175 -21.28 -19.30 -13.19
N ILE A 176 -20.61 -18.55 -12.29
CA ILE A 176 -20.79 -17.07 -12.06
C ILE A 176 -19.55 -16.14 -12.18
N VAL A 177 -19.74 -14.92 -12.71
CA VAL A 177 -18.83 -13.75 -12.57
C VAL A 177 -19.43 -12.80 -11.55
N ILE A 178 -18.63 -12.37 -10.56
CA ILE A 178 -19.00 -11.23 -9.71
C ILE A 178 -18.23 -10.01 -10.19
N MET A 179 -18.95 -9.00 -10.68
CA MET A 179 -18.38 -7.72 -11.09
C MET A 179 -18.70 -6.63 -10.06
N THR A 180 -17.69 -5.88 -9.66
CA THR A 180 -17.84 -4.64 -8.90
C THR A 180 -16.74 -3.66 -9.32
N LEU A 181 -17.05 -2.37 -9.28
CA LEU A 181 -16.08 -1.29 -9.54
C LEU A 181 -15.69 -0.55 -8.25
N GLY A 182 -16.19 -1.01 -7.11
CA GLY A 182 -16.12 -0.28 -5.85
C GLY A 182 -16.95 1.01 -5.87
N THR A 183 -17.07 1.64 -4.70
CA THR A 183 -17.93 2.81 -4.48
C THR A 183 -17.39 4.11 -5.09
N LEU A 184 -16.11 4.14 -5.51
CA LEU A 184 -15.49 5.35 -6.08
C LEU A 184 -15.72 5.48 -7.60
N ILE A 185 -16.03 4.38 -8.29
CA ILE A 185 -16.17 4.35 -9.76
C ILE A 185 -17.61 4.00 -10.16
N SER A 186 -18.37 3.30 -9.29
CA SER A 186 -19.79 2.96 -9.55
C SER A 186 -20.66 4.18 -9.91
N ASP A 187 -20.37 5.32 -9.27
CA ASP A 187 -21.22 6.50 -9.29
C ASP A 187 -20.77 7.53 -10.35
N GLU A 188 -19.57 7.35 -10.92
CA GLU A 188 -18.97 8.17 -11.98
C GLU A 188 -19.22 7.60 -13.40
N LEU A 189 -19.85 6.43 -13.49
CA LEU A 189 -20.18 5.80 -14.78
C LEU A 189 -21.37 6.47 -15.46
N THR A 190 -21.17 6.91 -16.70
CA THR A 190 -22.27 7.34 -17.57
C THR A 190 -23.10 6.15 -18.08
N ASP A 191 -24.39 6.36 -18.37
CA ASP A 191 -25.29 5.38 -19.02
C ASP A 191 -24.62 4.70 -20.24
N GLN A 192 -23.86 5.46 -21.05
CA GLN A 192 -23.19 4.93 -22.24
C GLN A 192 -22.02 4.00 -21.91
N GLN A 193 -21.21 4.34 -20.90
CA GLN A 193 -20.13 3.46 -20.43
C GLN A 193 -20.71 2.19 -19.79
N ALA A 194 -21.78 2.32 -19.02
CA ALA A 194 -22.45 1.19 -18.40
C ALA A 194 -23.06 0.23 -19.44
N GLU A 195 -23.72 0.74 -20.49
CA GLU A 195 -24.23 -0.09 -21.60
C GLU A 195 -23.09 -0.72 -22.43
N SER A 196 -21.95 -0.04 -22.60
CA SER A 196 -20.77 -0.61 -23.29
C SER A 196 -20.13 -1.75 -22.48
N ILE A 197 -20.04 -1.59 -21.16
CA ILE A 197 -19.57 -2.63 -20.23
C ILE A 197 -20.54 -3.81 -20.24
N ALA A 198 -21.84 -3.55 -20.10
CA ALA A 198 -22.88 -4.58 -20.15
C ALA A 198 -22.91 -5.35 -21.47
N SER A 199 -22.79 -4.66 -22.61
CA SER A 199 -22.70 -5.28 -23.94
C SER A 199 -21.49 -6.18 -24.07
N SER A 200 -20.36 -5.82 -23.46
CA SER A 200 -19.13 -6.61 -23.47
C SER A 200 -19.25 -7.84 -22.55
N LEU A 201 -19.86 -7.68 -21.38
CA LEU A 201 -20.13 -8.76 -20.43
C LEU A 201 -21.17 -9.76 -20.96
N ALA A 202 -22.13 -9.30 -21.77
CA ALA A 202 -23.12 -10.13 -22.46
C ALA A 202 -22.55 -11.02 -23.58
N LEU A 203 -21.34 -10.72 -24.09
CA LEU A 203 -20.63 -11.59 -25.04
C LEU A 203 -20.00 -12.78 -24.36
N LEU A 204 -19.75 -12.68 -23.05
CA LEU A 204 -19.28 -13.81 -22.29
C LEU A 204 -20.44 -14.80 -22.14
N SER A 205 -20.14 -16.09 -22.11
CA SER A 205 -21.13 -17.11 -21.74
C SER A 205 -21.63 -16.99 -20.29
N GLN A 206 -21.42 -15.86 -19.56
CA GLN A 206 -20.89 -15.78 -18.17
C GLN A 206 -21.77 -15.06 -17.11
N LYS A 207 -22.08 -15.66 -15.93
CA LYS A 207 -23.25 -15.20 -15.10
C LYS A 207 -22.83 -14.03 -14.29
N VAL A 208 -22.94 -12.86 -14.91
CA VAL A 208 -22.51 -11.62 -14.31
C VAL A 208 -23.54 -11.15 -13.31
N ALA A 209 -23.19 -11.28 -12.03
CA ALA A 209 -23.75 -10.49 -10.95
C ALA A 209 -22.93 -9.19 -10.87
N TRP A 210 -23.49 -8.07 -11.33
CA TRP A 210 -22.83 -6.77 -11.27
C TRP A 210 -23.45 -5.89 -10.17
N SER A 211 -22.64 -5.54 -9.17
CA SER A 211 -22.94 -4.47 -8.21
C SER A 211 -22.85 -3.10 -8.89
N TYR A 212 -23.99 -2.53 -9.28
CA TYR A 212 -24.09 -1.24 -9.95
C TYR A 212 -25.23 -0.38 -9.38
N SER A 213 -24.93 0.89 -9.07
CA SER A 213 -25.86 1.85 -8.45
C SER A 213 -26.65 2.69 -9.47
N GLY A 214 -26.23 2.69 -10.75
CA GLY A 214 -26.84 3.49 -11.80
C GLY A 214 -27.99 2.78 -12.51
N LYS A 215 -28.39 3.33 -13.66
CA LYS A 215 -29.54 2.84 -14.43
C LYS A 215 -29.21 1.53 -15.15
N LEU A 216 -29.96 0.47 -14.82
CA LEU A 216 -29.75 -0.89 -15.32
C LEU A 216 -29.55 -0.94 -16.86
N PRO A 217 -28.37 -1.39 -17.34
CA PRO A 217 -28.11 -1.62 -18.76
C PRO A 217 -28.95 -2.76 -19.34
N LYS A 218 -29.21 -2.73 -20.65
CA LYS A 218 -30.21 -3.60 -21.28
C LYS A 218 -29.71 -5.00 -21.68
N THR A 219 -28.41 -5.25 -21.61
CA THR A 219 -27.75 -6.31 -22.38
C THR A 219 -27.37 -7.60 -21.63
N LEU A 220 -27.32 -7.61 -20.29
CA LEU A 220 -26.63 -8.64 -19.49
C LEU A 220 -27.40 -9.96 -19.28
N VAL A 221 -26.87 -11.09 -19.79
CA VAL A 221 -27.28 -12.51 -19.52
C VAL A 221 -26.02 -13.44 -19.51
N SER A 222 -26.10 -14.75 -19.14
CA SER A 222 -25.30 -15.28 -18.00
C SER A 222 -24.87 -16.82 -17.93
N ALA A 223 -23.58 -17.24 -17.68
CA ALA A 223 -22.92 -18.38 -16.83
C ALA A 223 -21.30 -18.65 -16.78
N MET A 224 -20.44 -18.42 -15.71
CA MET A 224 -18.90 -18.53 -15.57
C MET A 224 -18.14 -19.36 -14.43
N ALA A 225 -17.23 -20.31 -14.70
CA ALA A 225 -16.71 -21.30 -13.72
C ALA A 225 -15.19 -21.54 -13.81
N ARG A 226 -14.45 -22.15 -12.86
CA ARG A 226 -14.64 -22.66 -11.47
C ARG A 226 -13.22 -22.75 -10.80
N ASP A 227 -12.93 -23.04 -9.52
CA ASP A 227 -13.66 -23.38 -8.28
C ASP A 227 -12.83 -22.90 -7.04
N ARG A 228 -13.13 -23.31 -5.79
CA ARG A 228 -12.32 -22.92 -4.59
C ARG A 228 -12.07 -24.08 -3.60
N ALA A 229 -10.79 -24.29 -3.24
CA ALA A 229 -10.35 -25.37 -2.36
C ALA A 229 -10.67 -25.12 -0.88
N SER A 230 -10.86 -26.23 -0.13
CA SER A 230 -10.95 -26.23 1.34
C SER A 230 -9.57 -25.97 1.98
N PRO A 231 -9.50 -25.36 3.19
CA PRO A 231 -8.24 -25.17 3.90
C PRO A 231 -7.62 -26.52 4.27
N MET A 232 -6.32 -26.68 3.97
CA MET A 232 -5.55 -27.90 4.20
C MET A 232 -5.06 -27.97 5.66
N THR A 233 -4.85 -29.17 6.19
CA THR A 233 -4.14 -29.33 7.47
C THR A 233 -2.65 -29.07 7.30
N GLY A 234 -1.92 -28.75 8.38
CA GLY A 234 -0.49 -28.40 8.28
C GLY A 234 0.41 -29.51 7.71
N LEU A 235 0.04 -30.79 7.85
CA LEU A 235 0.78 -31.89 7.21
C LEU A 235 0.50 -31.96 5.70
N GLU A 236 -0.75 -31.74 5.30
CA GLU A 236 -1.15 -31.67 3.89
C GLU A 236 -0.56 -30.43 3.21
N GLU A 237 -0.48 -29.30 3.90
CA GLU A 237 0.18 -28.08 3.40
C GLU A 237 1.67 -28.31 3.16
N VAL A 238 2.38 -28.97 4.09
CA VAL A 238 3.80 -29.33 3.88
C VAL A 238 3.96 -30.30 2.71
N ALA A 239 3.12 -31.34 2.62
CA ALA A 239 3.15 -32.27 1.50
C ALA A 239 2.87 -31.56 0.17
N TYR A 240 1.89 -30.66 0.15
CA TYR A 240 1.55 -29.82 -1.00
C TYR A 240 2.73 -28.97 -1.45
N TRP A 241 3.39 -28.22 -0.55
CA TRP A 241 4.52 -27.36 -0.92
C TRP A 241 5.73 -28.17 -1.40
N VAL A 242 5.99 -29.35 -0.82
CA VAL A 242 7.04 -30.27 -1.30
C VAL A 242 6.72 -30.79 -2.71
N GLU A 243 5.49 -31.28 -2.95
CA GLU A 243 5.08 -31.72 -4.28
C GLU A 243 5.07 -30.57 -5.29
N TYR A 244 4.62 -29.39 -4.88
CA TYR A 244 4.59 -28.19 -5.71
C TYR A 244 6.00 -27.77 -6.15
N ALA A 245 6.97 -27.78 -5.23
CA ALA A 245 8.39 -27.51 -5.52
C ALA A 245 9.01 -28.54 -6.47
N VAL A 246 8.65 -29.83 -6.35
CA VAL A 246 9.09 -30.89 -7.27
C VAL A 246 8.46 -30.71 -8.66
N ARG A 247 7.18 -30.31 -8.74
CA ARG A 247 6.44 -30.15 -10.01
C ARG A 247 6.81 -28.87 -10.78
N HIS A 248 7.06 -27.76 -10.08
CA HIS A 248 7.21 -26.43 -10.69
C HIS A 248 8.61 -25.80 -10.49
N GLY A 249 9.52 -26.49 -9.80
CA GLY A 249 10.80 -25.94 -9.36
C GLY A 249 10.64 -24.94 -8.20
N THR A 250 11.75 -24.35 -7.78
CA THR A 250 11.79 -23.47 -6.59
C THR A 250 12.21 -22.03 -6.88
N ASP A 251 12.53 -21.67 -8.13
CA ASP A 251 13.19 -20.39 -8.41
C ASP A 251 12.27 -19.17 -8.23
N HIS A 252 10.96 -19.38 -8.35
CA HIS A 252 9.92 -18.39 -8.02
C HIS A 252 9.59 -18.32 -6.52
N LEU A 253 10.03 -19.32 -5.72
CA LEU A 253 9.91 -19.30 -4.25
C LEU A 253 11.10 -18.57 -3.58
N LYS A 254 12.19 -18.35 -4.32
CA LYS A 254 13.37 -17.61 -3.83
C LYS A 254 13.08 -16.11 -3.89
N PRO A 255 13.17 -15.36 -2.78
CA PRO A 255 12.97 -13.93 -2.79
C PRO A 255 14.03 -13.25 -3.65
N ARG A 256 13.64 -12.21 -4.41
CA ARG A 256 14.52 -11.51 -5.36
C ARG A 256 15.83 -11.02 -4.73
N ALA A 257 15.81 -10.66 -3.45
CA ALA A 257 16.98 -10.32 -2.65
C ALA A 257 18.15 -11.33 -2.80
N MET A 258 17.88 -12.64 -2.89
CA MET A 258 18.90 -13.68 -3.06
C MET A 258 19.53 -13.72 -4.46
N GLN A 259 18.86 -13.12 -5.45
CA GLN A 259 19.28 -13.14 -6.86
C GLN A 259 20.00 -11.87 -7.29
N LEU A 260 20.03 -10.84 -6.43
CA LEU A 260 20.76 -9.60 -6.66
C LEU A 260 22.22 -9.72 -6.21
N SER A 261 23.12 -9.07 -6.93
CA SER A 261 24.50 -8.90 -6.43
C SER A 261 24.52 -7.90 -5.26
N PHE A 262 25.54 -7.99 -4.41
CA PHE A 262 25.76 -7.04 -3.29
C PHE A 262 25.68 -5.57 -3.73
N VAL A 263 26.25 -5.26 -4.89
CA VAL A 263 26.22 -3.90 -5.50
C VAL A 263 24.79 -3.45 -5.81
N GLN A 264 23.97 -4.34 -6.39
CA GLN A 264 22.60 -4.04 -6.78
C GLN A 264 21.66 -3.94 -5.56
N TYR A 265 21.84 -4.84 -4.59
CA TYR A 265 21.04 -4.91 -3.37
C TYR A 265 21.14 -3.61 -2.53
N TYR A 266 22.35 -3.06 -2.43
CA TYR A 266 22.61 -1.79 -1.72
C TYR A 266 22.57 -0.54 -2.62
N LEU A 267 22.07 -0.65 -3.87
CA LEU A 267 22.00 0.45 -4.85
C LEU A 267 23.34 1.17 -5.12
N LEU A 268 24.48 0.51 -4.89
CA LEU A 268 25.81 1.14 -4.98
C LEU A 268 26.14 1.61 -6.39
N ASP A 269 25.63 0.91 -7.41
CA ASP A 269 25.76 1.30 -8.82
C ASP A 269 24.95 2.57 -9.14
N VAL A 270 23.72 2.66 -8.65
CA VAL A 270 22.87 3.85 -8.77
C VAL A 270 23.50 5.04 -8.04
N ILE A 271 23.96 4.85 -6.80
CA ILE A 271 24.61 5.89 -5.99
C ILE A 271 25.90 6.39 -6.68
N ALA A 272 26.76 5.48 -7.17
CA ALA A 272 27.99 5.86 -7.85
C ALA A 272 27.70 6.72 -9.10
N ILE A 273 26.70 6.36 -9.91
CA ILE A 273 26.32 7.12 -11.10
C ILE A 273 25.76 8.51 -10.71
N ILE A 274 24.94 8.61 -9.66
CA ILE A 274 24.45 9.90 -9.15
C ILE A 274 25.62 10.78 -8.67
N VAL A 275 26.57 10.24 -7.90
CA VAL A 275 27.74 10.98 -7.41
C VAL A 275 28.61 11.48 -8.57
N VAL A 276 28.82 10.65 -9.61
CA VAL A 276 29.55 11.06 -10.83
C VAL A 276 28.81 12.19 -11.56
N MET A 277 27.50 12.07 -11.77
CA MET A 277 26.69 13.11 -12.43
C MET A 277 26.73 14.45 -11.65
N VAL A 278 26.56 14.42 -10.33
CA VAL A 278 26.64 15.62 -9.48
C VAL A 278 28.05 16.24 -9.52
N THR A 279 29.10 15.42 -9.47
CA THR A 279 30.49 15.90 -9.55
C THR A 279 30.77 16.60 -10.89
N ILE A 280 30.33 16.01 -12.00
CA ILE A 280 30.44 16.62 -13.34
C ILE A 280 29.64 17.92 -13.42
N MET A 281 28.40 17.94 -12.90
CA MET A 281 27.57 19.14 -12.86
C MET A 281 28.25 20.27 -12.07
N CYS A 282 28.75 19.99 -10.86
CA CYS A 282 29.47 20.97 -10.03
C CYS A 282 30.73 21.48 -10.73
N PHE A 283 31.49 20.62 -11.42
CA PHE A 283 32.65 21.02 -12.20
C PHE A 283 32.26 21.95 -13.37
N CYS A 284 31.21 21.61 -14.12
CA CYS A 284 30.69 22.44 -15.21
C CYS A 284 30.21 23.81 -14.72
N VAL A 285 29.47 23.87 -13.62
CA VAL A 285 29.03 25.13 -13.00
C VAL A 285 30.23 25.95 -12.54
N ALA A 286 31.20 25.35 -11.84
CA ALA A 286 32.41 26.04 -11.41
C ALA A 286 33.23 26.60 -12.59
N ARG A 287 33.36 25.83 -13.69
CA ARG A 287 34.01 26.28 -14.92
C ARG A 287 33.24 27.42 -15.60
N ALA A 288 31.91 27.34 -15.67
CA ALA A 288 31.09 28.42 -16.20
C ALA A 288 31.25 29.70 -15.36
N CYS A 289 31.12 29.61 -14.04
CA CYS A 289 31.34 30.75 -13.13
C CYS A 289 32.74 31.36 -13.26
N ALA A 290 33.78 30.53 -13.44
CA ALA A 290 35.15 31.02 -13.66
C ALA A 290 35.30 31.75 -15.00
N VAL A 291 34.69 31.25 -16.09
CA VAL A 291 34.67 31.93 -17.39
C VAL A 291 33.88 33.24 -17.33
N PHE A 292 32.69 33.25 -16.70
CA PHE A 292 31.90 34.47 -16.51
C PHE A 292 32.66 35.53 -15.71
N ARG A 293 33.30 35.16 -14.59
CA ARG A 293 34.17 36.08 -13.84
C ARG A 293 35.30 36.62 -14.71
N ARG A 294 36.01 35.76 -15.43
CA ARG A 294 37.11 36.19 -16.31
C ARG A 294 36.65 37.17 -17.38
N ASN A 295 35.51 36.93 -18.02
CA ASN A 295 34.98 37.84 -19.05
C ASN A 295 34.53 39.19 -18.46
N MET A 296 33.99 39.20 -17.24
CA MET A 296 33.55 40.41 -16.54
C MET A 296 34.73 41.31 -16.09
N PHE A 297 35.88 40.72 -15.78
CA PHE A 297 37.12 41.45 -15.45
C PHE A 297 37.83 42.06 -16.68
N TRP A 298 37.38 41.76 -17.91
CA TRP A 298 37.96 42.28 -19.17
C TRP A 298 36.98 43.20 -19.93
N SER A 299 35.86 43.59 -19.32
CA SER A 299 34.88 44.53 -19.91
C SER A 299 34.70 45.82 -19.09
N ASN A 300 35.66 46.15 -18.23
CA ASN A 300 35.84 47.42 -17.52
C ASN A 300 37.26 47.93 -17.78
#